data_AF-A0A2A5XM68-F1
#
_entry.id   AF-A0A2A5XM68-F1
#
_cell.length_a   1.000
_cell.length_b   1.000
_cell.length_c   1.000
_cell.angle_alpha   90.00
_cell.angle_beta   90.00
_cell.angle_gamma   90.00
#
_symmetry.space_group_name_H-M   'P 1'
#
loop_
_entity.id
_entity.type
_entity.pdbx_description
1 polymer ?
#
loop_
_entity_poly.entity_id
_entity_poly.type
_entity_poly.pdbx_seq_one_letter_code
_entity_poly.pdbx_strand_id
1 'polypeptide(L)'
;MDFTPNLSPKEIIRLGSFGGIYFYDEGGRIDINYKEFPSDWFEGLEESFYLSKKYNRKINFFKIKSGLSQEEWEEKGWINKQDPRGWFQWYCRYYMGRRTDDDERQIKRWNNFCGEKGRWRNYIYSKINKRGTSIDDISFSLAVRQSLLHWGYMINNGDFDMWKEHNSF
;
A
#
# COMPACT_ATOMS: atom_id res chain seq x y z
N MET A 1 -7.70 -1.33 -18.26
CA MET A 1 -7.30 -0.54 -17.09
C MET A 1 -5.91 -0.99 -16.73
N ASP A 2 -4.96 -0.08 -16.70
CA ASP A 2 -3.58 -0.44 -16.42
C ASP A 2 -3.37 -0.59 -14.91
N PHE A 3 -2.54 -1.56 -14.54
CA PHE A 3 -2.16 -1.80 -13.16
C PHE A 3 -0.65 -1.65 -13.05
N THR A 4 -0.22 -0.46 -12.66
CA THR A 4 1.19 -0.05 -12.64
C THR A 4 1.62 0.49 -11.27
N PRO A 5 1.51 -0.29 -10.18
CA PRO A 5 2.18 0.07 -8.92
C PRO A 5 3.67 0.29 -9.15
N ASN A 6 4.24 1.32 -8.54
CA ASN A 6 5.66 1.63 -8.65
C ASN A 6 6.48 1.14 -7.45
N LEU A 7 5.86 0.39 -6.53
CA LEU A 7 6.50 -0.37 -5.48
C LEU A 7 6.09 -1.83 -5.59
N SER A 8 7.08 -2.71 -5.62
CA SER A 8 6.91 -4.16 -5.48
C SER A 8 6.47 -4.54 -4.06
N PRO A 9 5.92 -5.74 -3.87
CA PRO A 9 5.62 -6.26 -2.53
C PRO A 9 6.82 -6.24 -1.59
N LYS A 10 8.01 -6.60 -2.10
CA LYS A 10 9.28 -6.53 -1.36
C LYS A 10 9.54 -5.14 -0.83
N GLU A 11 9.41 -4.11 -1.66
CA GLU A 11 9.64 -2.72 -1.26
C GLU A 11 8.61 -2.25 -0.23
N ILE A 12 7.33 -2.59 -0.40
CA ILE A 12 6.26 -2.23 0.55
C ILE A 12 6.54 -2.81 1.94
N ILE A 13 6.99 -4.06 2.01
CA ILE A 13 7.36 -4.74 3.26
C ILE A 13 8.56 -4.04 3.90
N ARG A 14 9.62 -3.77 3.12
CA ARG A 14 10.85 -3.12 3.61
C ARG A 14 10.64 -1.67 4.06
N LEU A 15 9.67 -0.97 3.48
CA LEU A 15 9.21 0.35 3.95
C LEU A 15 8.42 0.29 5.27
N GLY A 16 8.18 -0.93 5.78
CA GLY A 16 7.46 -1.14 7.03
C GLY A 16 6.00 -0.73 6.95
N SER A 17 5.39 -0.77 5.75
CA SER A 17 4.15 -0.05 5.46
C SER A 17 3.00 -0.39 6.41
N PHE A 18 2.96 -1.62 6.93
CA PHE A 18 1.90 -2.12 7.81
C PHE A 18 2.31 -2.20 9.29
N GLY A 19 3.32 -1.45 9.72
CA GLY A 19 3.69 -1.36 11.14
C GLY A 19 4.05 -2.70 11.77
N GLY A 20 4.59 -3.63 10.98
CA GLY A 20 5.04 -4.92 11.49
C GLY A 20 4.01 -6.04 11.54
N ILE A 21 2.72 -5.75 11.43
CA ILE A 21 1.68 -6.75 11.81
C ILE A 21 1.21 -7.65 10.66
N TYR A 22 1.58 -7.34 9.41
CA TYR A 22 0.80 -7.81 8.24
C TYR A 22 0.67 -9.33 8.13
N PHE A 23 1.74 -10.08 8.40
CA PHE A 23 1.76 -11.54 8.27
C PHE A 23 1.49 -12.27 9.59
N TYR A 24 1.14 -11.55 10.67
CA TYR A 24 0.65 -12.19 11.88
C TYR A 24 -0.72 -12.82 11.58
N ASP A 25 -0.90 -14.09 11.90
CA ASP A 25 -2.11 -14.88 11.60
C ASP A 25 -3.25 -14.68 12.61
N GLU A 26 -3.04 -13.81 13.62
CA GLU A 26 -3.95 -13.61 14.74
C GLU A 26 -4.29 -14.90 15.50
N GLY A 27 -3.28 -15.77 15.69
CA GLY A 27 -3.47 -17.05 16.37
C GLY A 27 -4.24 -18.05 15.52
N GLY A 28 -4.03 -18.00 14.20
CA GLY A 28 -4.68 -18.87 13.22
C GLY A 28 -6.06 -18.40 12.74
N ARG A 29 -6.52 -17.20 13.15
CA ARG A 29 -7.80 -16.63 12.68
C ARG A 29 -7.75 -16.27 11.19
N ILE A 30 -6.58 -15.86 10.70
CA ILE A 30 -6.38 -15.34 9.35
C ILE A 30 -5.42 -16.27 8.61
N ASP A 31 -5.85 -16.78 7.45
CA ASP A 31 -5.02 -17.61 6.58
C ASP A 31 -3.98 -16.78 5.82
N ILE A 32 -2.88 -16.48 6.52
CA ILE A 32 -1.72 -15.75 6.00
C ILE A 32 -0.43 -16.38 6.53
N ASN A 33 0.55 -16.58 5.66
CA ASN A 33 1.87 -17.04 6.05
C ASN A 33 2.93 -16.34 5.18
N TYR A 34 3.89 -15.67 5.81
CA TYR A 34 4.96 -15.00 5.07
C TYR A 34 5.81 -15.97 4.24
N LYS A 35 5.89 -17.26 4.63
CA LYS A 35 6.60 -18.32 3.91
C LYS A 35 5.97 -18.69 2.57
N GLU A 36 4.76 -18.21 2.29
CA GLU A 36 4.15 -18.31 0.96
C GLU A 36 4.93 -17.49 -0.09
N PHE A 37 5.59 -16.42 0.34
CA PHE A 37 6.24 -15.45 -0.53
C PHE A 37 7.76 -15.67 -0.61
N PRO A 38 8.43 -15.17 -1.67
CA PRO A 38 9.87 -15.33 -1.84
C PRO A 38 10.66 -14.87 -0.60
N SER A 39 11.59 -15.71 -0.15
CA SER A 39 12.37 -15.44 1.06
C SER A 39 13.22 -14.17 0.96
N ASP A 40 13.66 -13.81 -0.25
CA ASP A 40 14.45 -12.59 -0.51
C ASP A 40 13.67 -11.31 -0.21
N TRP A 41 12.34 -11.36 -0.12
CA TRP A 41 11.53 -10.19 0.27
C TRP A 41 11.80 -9.80 1.73
N PHE A 42 12.08 -10.80 2.58
CA PHE A 42 12.27 -10.67 4.02
C PHE A 42 13.74 -10.72 4.44
N GLU A 43 14.63 -11.15 3.55
CA GLU A 43 16.05 -11.27 3.85
C GLU A 43 16.65 -9.95 4.40
N GLY A 44 17.30 -10.04 5.55
CA GLY A 44 17.89 -8.91 6.27
C GLY A 44 16.90 -8.02 7.02
N LEU A 45 15.61 -8.35 7.07
CA LEU A 45 14.63 -7.68 7.93
C LEU A 45 14.50 -8.40 9.27
N GLU A 46 14.34 -7.63 10.35
CA GLU A 46 13.87 -8.20 11.61
C GLU A 46 12.41 -8.68 11.46
N GLU A 47 12.05 -9.79 12.13
CA GLU A 47 10.67 -10.29 12.14
C GLU A 47 9.66 -9.24 12.62
N SER A 48 10.10 -8.29 13.44
CA SER A 48 9.30 -7.17 13.91
C SER A 48 8.70 -6.34 12.76
N PHE A 49 9.33 -6.32 11.58
CA PHE A 49 8.88 -5.58 10.40
C PHE A 49 7.70 -6.23 9.66
N TYR A 50 7.39 -7.50 9.92
CA TYR A 50 6.37 -8.21 9.14
C TYR A 50 5.54 -9.25 9.92
N LEU A 51 6.00 -9.74 11.07
CA LEU A 51 5.38 -10.79 11.90
C LEU A 51 5.12 -10.37 13.36
N SER A 52 5.07 -9.07 13.65
CA SER A 52 4.74 -8.57 14.98
C SER A 52 3.29 -8.85 15.36
N LYS A 53 3.02 -9.20 16.64
CA LYS A 53 1.65 -9.35 17.16
C LYS A 53 0.93 -8.01 17.35
N LYS A 54 1.66 -6.90 17.36
CA LYS A 54 1.13 -5.55 17.61
C LYS A 54 1.66 -4.58 16.57
N TYR A 55 0.77 -3.73 16.08
CA TYR A 55 1.13 -2.66 15.15
C TYR A 55 2.06 -1.65 15.83
N ASN A 56 3.20 -1.36 15.21
CA ASN A 56 4.16 -0.37 15.67
C ASN A 56 4.37 0.71 14.60
N ARG A 57 3.79 1.89 14.84
CA ARG A 57 3.93 3.04 13.91
C ARG A 57 5.38 3.45 13.66
N LYS A 58 6.33 3.14 14.56
CA LYS A 58 7.75 3.51 14.39
C LYS A 58 8.43 2.73 13.26
N ILE A 59 7.88 1.58 12.87
CA ILE A 59 8.36 0.76 11.76
C ILE A 59 7.99 1.37 10.42
N ASN A 60 6.86 2.06 10.35
CA ASN A 60 6.42 2.73 9.13
C ASN A 60 7.43 3.78 8.68
N PHE A 61 7.65 3.86 7.36
CA PHE A 61 8.48 4.89 6.74
C PHE A 61 8.16 6.32 7.22
N PHE A 62 6.87 6.71 7.27
CA PHE A 62 6.45 8.04 7.73
C PHE A 62 6.16 8.12 9.24
N LYS A 63 6.45 7.06 9.99
CA LYS A 63 6.31 6.97 11.46
C LYS A 63 4.91 7.27 12.01
N ILE A 64 3.88 7.16 11.16
CA ILE A 64 2.48 7.45 11.48
C ILE A 64 1.60 6.24 11.15
N LYS A 65 0.60 5.96 11.99
CA LYS A 65 -0.42 4.95 11.67
C LYS A 65 -1.36 5.48 10.59
N SER A 66 -1.67 4.64 9.61
CA SER A 66 -2.70 4.92 8.62
C SER A 66 -3.43 3.63 8.23
N GLY A 67 -4.59 3.76 7.58
CA GLY A 67 -5.43 2.64 7.17
C GLY A 67 -6.43 2.18 8.22
N LEU A 68 -7.30 1.27 7.79
CA LEU A 68 -8.36 0.65 8.59
C LEU A 68 -7.87 -0.68 9.20
N SER A 69 -8.53 -1.14 10.26
CA SER A 69 -8.33 -2.45 10.89
C SER A 69 -8.82 -3.60 10.01
N GLN A 70 -8.38 -4.83 10.31
CA GLN A 70 -8.89 -6.03 9.65
C GLN A 70 -10.42 -6.13 9.72
N GLU A 71 -11.02 -5.88 10.90
CA GLU A 71 -12.46 -5.90 11.14
C GLU A 71 -13.19 -4.88 10.25
N GLU A 72 -12.67 -3.65 10.15
CA GLU A 72 -13.26 -2.61 9.30
C GLU A 72 -13.21 -2.97 7.81
N TRP A 73 -12.19 -3.71 7.36
CA TRP A 73 -12.13 -4.23 5.99
C TRP A 73 -13.14 -5.35 5.75
N GLU A 74 -13.33 -6.23 6.73
CA GLU A 74 -14.32 -7.32 6.70
C GLU A 74 -15.75 -6.75 6.66
N GLU A 75 -16.07 -5.80 7.54
CA GLU A 75 -17.38 -5.11 7.60
C GLU A 75 -17.73 -4.39 6.29
N LYS A 76 -16.73 -3.85 5.59
CA LYS A 76 -16.93 -3.19 4.29
C LYS A 76 -17.05 -4.16 3.12
N GLY A 77 -16.95 -5.47 3.34
CA GLY A 77 -16.95 -6.48 2.28
C GLY A 77 -15.73 -6.37 1.35
N TRP A 78 -14.62 -5.82 1.84
CA TRP A 78 -13.41 -5.59 1.05
C TRP A 78 -12.43 -6.76 1.08
N ILE A 79 -12.71 -7.77 1.91
CA ILE A 79 -11.97 -9.01 2.00
C ILE A 79 -12.62 -10.06 1.09
N ASN A 80 -11.80 -10.73 0.28
CA ASN A 80 -12.19 -11.95 -0.42
C ASN A 80 -11.62 -13.13 0.36
N LYS A 81 -12.36 -14.23 0.50
CA LYS A 81 -11.89 -15.43 1.22
C LYS A 81 -10.59 -15.97 0.65
N GLN A 82 -10.35 -15.82 -0.65
CA GLN A 82 -9.08 -16.24 -1.25
C GLN A 82 -7.90 -15.43 -0.72
N ASP A 83 -8.09 -14.15 -0.34
CA ASP A 83 -7.06 -13.23 0.14
C ASP A 83 -7.53 -12.58 1.47
N PRO A 84 -7.49 -13.30 2.60
CA PRO A 84 -8.07 -12.86 3.88
C PRO A 84 -7.40 -11.62 4.49
N ARG A 85 -6.16 -11.27 4.10
CA ARG A 85 -5.50 -9.99 4.45
C ARG A 85 -5.74 -8.87 3.42
N GLY A 86 -6.67 -9.09 2.48
CA GLY A 86 -7.17 -8.08 1.57
C GLY A 86 -6.21 -7.75 0.43
N TRP A 87 -6.23 -6.49 0.01
CA TRP A 87 -5.60 -6.05 -1.25
C TRP A 87 -4.11 -6.35 -1.34
N PHE A 88 -3.35 -6.19 -0.25
CA PHE A 88 -1.90 -6.38 -0.32
C PHE A 88 -1.51 -7.87 -0.47
N GLN A 89 -2.22 -8.81 0.15
CA GLN A 89 -2.05 -10.25 -0.07
C GLN A 89 -2.42 -10.62 -1.51
N TRP A 90 -3.53 -10.06 -2.03
CA TRP A 90 -3.86 -10.20 -3.45
C TRP A 90 -2.70 -9.72 -4.33
N TYR A 91 -2.15 -8.54 -4.05
CA TYR A 91 -1.06 -7.95 -4.82
C TYR A 91 0.21 -8.81 -4.77
N CYS A 92 0.60 -9.32 -3.61
CA CYS A 92 1.75 -10.23 -3.48
C CYS A 92 1.62 -11.44 -4.41
N ARG A 93 0.47 -12.10 -4.41
CA ARG A 93 0.25 -13.29 -5.25
C ARG A 93 0.08 -12.94 -6.73
N TYR A 94 -0.57 -11.81 -7.04
CA TYR A 94 -0.68 -11.29 -8.40
C TYR A 94 0.71 -11.00 -8.98
N TYR A 95 1.59 -10.39 -8.20
CA TYR A 95 2.98 -10.11 -8.56
C TYR A 95 3.76 -11.40 -8.86
N MET A 96 3.50 -12.48 -8.11
CA MET A 96 4.06 -13.81 -8.36
C MET A 96 3.41 -14.55 -9.55
N GLY A 97 2.44 -13.95 -10.24
CA GLY A 97 1.83 -14.51 -11.44
C GLY A 97 0.45 -15.14 -11.25
N ARG A 98 -0.12 -15.16 -10.03
CA ARG A 98 -1.50 -15.63 -9.84
C ARG A 98 -2.47 -14.72 -10.58
N ARG A 99 -3.45 -15.30 -11.27
CA ARG A 99 -4.56 -14.58 -11.92
C ARG A 99 -5.89 -15.16 -11.48
N THR A 100 -6.87 -14.31 -11.22
CA THR A 100 -8.21 -14.70 -10.75
C THR A 100 -9.28 -13.74 -11.25
N ASP A 101 -10.56 -14.13 -11.13
CA ASP A 101 -11.70 -13.27 -11.46
C ASP A 101 -11.78 -12.01 -10.55
N ASP A 102 -11.09 -12.00 -9.41
CA ASP A 102 -11.03 -10.83 -8.52
C ASP A 102 -10.06 -9.74 -9.02
N ASP A 103 -9.22 -10.04 -10.01
CA ASP A 103 -8.16 -9.15 -10.47
C ASP A 103 -8.74 -7.82 -10.99
N GLU A 104 -9.83 -7.87 -11.76
CA GLU A 104 -10.48 -6.65 -12.27
C GLU A 104 -10.93 -5.73 -11.14
N ARG A 105 -11.54 -6.30 -10.09
CA ARG A 105 -12.00 -5.54 -8.92
C ARG A 105 -10.83 -4.87 -8.21
N GLN A 106 -9.74 -5.60 -8.00
CA GLN A 106 -8.58 -5.11 -7.25
C GLN A 106 -7.78 -4.07 -8.03
N ILE A 107 -7.65 -4.25 -9.36
CA ILE A 107 -7.06 -3.26 -10.28
C ILE A 107 -7.89 -1.98 -10.30
N LYS A 108 -9.23 -2.09 -10.35
CA LYS A 108 -10.13 -0.93 -10.30
C LYS A 108 -10.01 -0.17 -8.98
N ARG A 109 -9.93 -0.88 -7.85
CA ARG A 109 -9.70 -0.26 -6.53
C ARG A 109 -8.38 0.50 -6.49
N TRP A 110 -7.31 -0.10 -6.98
CA TRP A 110 -6.00 0.56 -7.06
C TRP A 110 -6.07 1.80 -7.96
N ASN A 111 -6.68 1.72 -9.14
CA ASN A 111 -6.83 2.86 -10.05
C ASN A 111 -7.60 4.02 -9.41
N ASN A 112 -8.69 3.72 -8.68
CA ASN A 112 -9.46 4.73 -7.95
C ASN A 112 -8.68 5.36 -6.78
N PHE A 113 -7.65 4.69 -6.26
CA PHE A 113 -6.86 5.15 -5.12
C PHE A 113 -5.57 5.87 -5.57
N CYS A 114 -4.74 5.18 -6.35
CA CYS A 114 -3.37 5.52 -6.75
C CYS A 114 -3.20 5.83 -8.23
N GLY A 115 -4.11 5.35 -9.09
CA GLY A 115 -4.00 5.55 -10.54
C GLY A 115 -4.01 7.02 -10.94
N GLU A 116 -3.85 7.30 -12.23
CA GLU A 116 -3.76 8.67 -12.77
C GLU A 116 -4.95 9.55 -12.33
N LYS A 117 -6.17 9.00 -12.33
CA LYS A 117 -7.40 9.64 -11.84
C LYS A 117 -7.74 9.28 -10.38
N GLY A 118 -6.81 8.62 -9.69
CA GLY A 118 -6.95 8.11 -8.35
C GLY A 118 -7.04 9.23 -7.31
N ARG A 119 -7.97 9.09 -6.38
CA ARG A 119 -8.32 10.12 -5.39
C ARG A 119 -7.10 10.59 -4.60
N TRP A 120 -6.30 9.66 -4.07
CA TRP A 120 -5.25 9.99 -3.11
C TRP A 120 -3.97 10.46 -3.79
N ARG A 121 -3.65 9.94 -4.98
CA ARG A 121 -2.59 10.48 -5.85
C ARG A 121 -2.88 11.94 -6.22
N ASN A 122 -4.09 12.23 -6.70
CA ASN A 122 -4.47 13.60 -7.07
C ASN A 122 -4.53 14.53 -5.86
N TYR A 123 -5.02 14.04 -4.72
CA TYR A 123 -5.06 14.81 -3.48
C TYR A 123 -3.66 15.28 -3.07
N ILE A 124 -2.66 14.39 -3.03
CA ILE A 124 -1.33 14.75 -2.54
C ILE A 124 -0.63 15.72 -3.48
N TYR A 125 -0.72 15.52 -4.79
CA TYR A 125 -0.15 16.44 -5.78
C TYR A 125 -0.82 17.81 -5.77
N SER A 126 -2.15 17.87 -5.64
CA SER A 126 -2.86 19.14 -5.45
C SER A 126 -2.38 19.89 -4.21
N LYS A 127 -2.08 19.18 -3.11
CA LYS A 127 -1.56 19.79 -1.88
C LYS A 127 -0.12 20.29 -2.03
N ILE A 128 0.74 19.53 -2.71
CA ILE A 128 2.12 19.96 -3.03
C ILE A 128 2.08 21.23 -3.88
N ASN A 129 1.32 21.22 -4.97
CA ASN A 129 1.21 22.36 -5.88
C ASN A 129 0.68 23.61 -5.18
N LYS A 130 -0.44 23.50 -4.44
CA LYS A 130 -1.04 24.62 -3.69
C LYS A 130 -0.11 25.23 -2.63
N ARG A 131 0.84 24.45 -2.12
CA ARG A 131 1.83 24.92 -1.15
C ARG A 131 3.08 25.52 -1.81
N GLY A 132 3.26 25.36 -3.12
CA GLY A 132 4.49 25.76 -3.82
C GLY A 132 5.72 25.01 -3.31
N THR A 133 5.58 23.74 -2.94
CA THR A 133 6.65 22.91 -2.35
C THR A 133 7.00 21.71 -3.26
N SER A 134 7.88 20.84 -2.81
CA SER A 134 8.30 19.64 -3.56
C SER A 134 7.64 18.35 -3.03
N ILE A 135 7.81 17.25 -3.78
CA ILE A 135 7.38 15.92 -3.36
C ILE A 135 8.06 15.45 -2.06
N ASP A 136 9.26 15.99 -1.77
CA ASP A 136 10.08 15.62 -0.61
C ASP A 136 9.63 16.31 0.69
N ASP A 137 8.71 17.28 0.60
CA ASP A 137 8.16 17.96 1.76
C ASP A 137 7.23 17.03 2.56
N ILE A 138 7.81 16.45 3.60
CA ILE A 138 7.15 15.55 4.55
C ILE A 138 6.51 16.29 5.73
N SER A 139 6.39 17.63 5.70
CA SER A 139 5.73 18.40 6.76
C SER A 139 4.19 18.23 6.79
N PHE A 140 3.59 17.65 5.74
CA PHE A 140 2.14 17.52 5.62
C PHE A 140 1.70 16.21 4.96
N SER A 141 0.42 15.86 5.18
CA SER A 141 -0.28 14.72 4.55
C SER A 141 0.45 13.37 4.71
N LEU A 142 1.20 13.19 5.79
CA LEU A 142 1.92 11.96 6.09
C LEU A 142 1.02 10.72 6.12
N ALA A 143 -0.20 10.83 6.66
CA ALA A 143 -1.16 9.72 6.66
C ALA A 143 -1.58 9.31 5.24
N VAL A 144 -1.72 10.26 4.30
CA VAL A 144 -2.02 9.96 2.90
C VAL A 144 -0.81 9.32 2.23
N ARG A 145 0.40 9.86 2.45
CA ARG A 145 1.64 9.26 1.94
C ARG A 145 1.81 7.83 2.43
N GLN A 146 1.59 7.59 3.73
CA GLN A 146 1.61 6.24 4.31
C GLN A 146 0.55 5.33 3.69
N SER A 147 -0.68 5.83 3.48
CA SER A 147 -1.72 5.07 2.80
C SER A 147 -1.35 4.68 1.39
N LEU A 148 -0.70 5.56 0.62
CA LEU A 148 -0.26 5.26 -0.74
C LEU A 148 0.76 4.11 -0.75
N LEU A 149 1.64 4.02 0.26
CA LEU A 149 2.57 2.88 0.40
C LEU A 149 1.84 1.55 0.56
N HIS A 150 0.73 1.51 1.33
CA HIS A 150 -0.08 0.29 1.46
C HIS A 150 -0.62 -0.23 0.12
N TRP A 151 -0.78 0.68 -0.86
CA TRP A 151 -1.31 0.40 -2.20
C TRP A 151 -0.20 0.34 -3.26
N GLY A 152 1.06 0.17 -2.84
CA GLY A 152 2.20 0.02 -3.75
C GLY A 152 2.51 1.25 -4.59
N TYR A 153 2.27 2.43 -4.04
CA TYR A 153 2.55 3.69 -4.71
C TYR A 153 3.36 4.64 -3.84
N MET A 154 4.56 4.99 -4.30
CA MET A 154 5.35 6.12 -3.81
C MET A 154 5.14 7.31 -4.76
N ILE A 155 4.89 8.50 -4.21
CA ILE A 155 4.80 9.70 -5.04
C ILE A 155 6.17 10.02 -5.64
N ASN A 156 6.21 10.59 -6.85
CA ASN A 156 7.45 10.88 -7.56
C ASN A 156 7.28 12.11 -8.47
N ASN A 157 8.40 12.67 -8.95
CA ASN A 157 8.38 13.89 -9.74
C ASN A 157 7.74 13.69 -11.11
N GLY A 158 8.02 12.57 -11.78
CA GLY A 158 7.42 12.31 -13.11
C GLY A 158 5.90 12.27 -13.07
N ASP A 159 5.33 11.56 -12.09
CA ASP A 159 3.88 11.50 -11.89
C ASP A 159 3.28 12.85 -11.44
N PHE A 160 4.05 13.69 -10.76
CA PHE A 160 3.65 15.04 -10.38
C PHE A 160 3.68 16.01 -11.56
N ASP A 161 4.68 15.90 -12.44
CA ASP A 161 4.80 16.69 -13.66
C ASP A 161 3.65 16.37 -14.62
N MET A 162 3.37 15.09 -14.87
CA MET A 162 2.18 14.67 -15.62
C MET A 162 0.88 15.19 -14.98
N TRP A 163 0.80 15.19 -13.64
CA TRP A 163 -0.36 15.74 -12.94
C TRP A 163 -0.54 17.24 -13.19
N LYS A 164 0.55 18.03 -13.20
CA LYS A 164 0.49 19.47 -13.51
C LYS A 164 0.03 19.71 -14.95
N GLU A 165 0.62 18.99 -15.92
CA GLU A 165 0.25 19.10 -17.34
C GLU A 165 -1.24 18.83 -17.56
N HIS A 166 -1.78 17.75 -16.98
CA HIS A 166 -3.20 17.41 -17.07
C HIS A 166 -4.14 18.43 -16.40
N ASN A 167 -3.64 19.22 -15.45
CA ASN A 167 -4.41 20.23 -14.74
C ASN A 167 -4.05 21.67 -15.16
N SER A 168 -3.27 21.83 -16.23
CA SER A 168 -2.86 23.12 -16.80
C SER A 168 -2.07 24.02 -15.83
N PHE A 169 -1.15 23.43 -15.06
CA PHE A 169 -0.21 24.14 -14.18
C PHE A 169 1.22 24.16 -14.74
#